data_AF-A0A949IQW2-F1
#
_entry.id   AF-A0A949IQW2-F1
#
_cell.length_a   1.000
_cell.length_b   1.000
_cell.length_c   1.000
_cell.angle_alpha   90.00
_cell.angle_beta   90.00
_cell.angle_gamma   90.00
#
_symmetry.space_group_name_H-M   'P 1'
#
loop_
_entity.id
_entity.type
_entity.pdbx_description
1 polymer ?
#
loop_
_entity_poly.entity_id
_entity_poly.type
_entity_poly.pdbx_seq_one_letter_code
_entity_poly.pdbx_strand_id
1 'polypeptide(L)'
;MMTVVQKKTELPKRGRPQQPRSQTAFQTVEAFVIDVNGVPRGKWVPADGLKKIVSSGLRLPYSAFAPDIWGNDVPATGLIRETGDNDCTCRLVPGRLKPAPWLKNTAQALLTVEGFAG
;
A
#
# COMPACT_ATOMS: atom_id res chain seq x y z
N MET A 1 -17.41 57.77 -7.30
CA MET A 1 -17.66 56.63 -6.39
C MET A 1 -17.64 55.35 -7.22
N MET A 2 -16.58 54.54 -7.12
CA MET A 2 -16.51 53.23 -7.80
C MET A 2 -16.93 52.15 -6.79
N THR A 3 -18.01 51.43 -7.08
CA THR A 3 -18.48 50.32 -6.23
C THR A 3 -17.75 49.04 -6.62
N VAL A 4 -16.89 48.55 -5.74
CA VAL A 4 -16.25 47.23 -5.85
C VAL A 4 -17.24 46.16 -5.39
N VAL A 5 -17.75 45.36 -6.32
CA VAL A 5 -18.58 44.19 -6.00
C VAL A 5 -17.64 43.01 -5.70
N GLN A 6 -17.60 42.60 -4.43
CA GLN A 6 -16.88 41.40 -3.97
C GLN A 6 -17.60 40.13 -4.48
N LYS A 7 -16.96 39.36 -5.37
CA LYS A 7 -17.44 38.04 -5.79
C LYS A 7 -17.12 37.02 -4.70
N LYS A 8 -18.15 36.49 -4.04
CA LYS A 8 -18.06 35.38 -3.09
C LYS A 8 -17.55 34.13 -3.81
N THR A 9 -16.32 33.70 -3.50
CA THR A 9 -15.72 32.49 -4.05
C THR A 9 -16.34 31.27 -3.37
N GLU A 10 -17.27 30.60 -4.03
CA GLU A 10 -17.81 29.32 -3.53
C GLU A 10 -16.79 28.20 -3.81
N LEU A 11 -16.41 27.48 -2.76
CA LEU A 11 -15.58 26.28 -2.84
C LEU A 11 -16.31 25.20 -3.66
N PRO A 12 -15.62 24.49 -4.59
CA PRO A 12 -16.26 23.44 -5.38
C PRO A 12 -16.77 22.34 -4.45
N LYS A 13 -18.07 22.05 -4.53
CA LYS A 13 -18.72 20.97 -3.78
C LYS A 13 -17.97 19.67 -4.09
N ARG A 14 -17.30 19.07 -3.09
CA ARG A 14 -16.71 17.72 -3.20
C ARG A 14 -17.81 16.79 -3.71
N GLY A 15 -17.70 16.37 -4.97
CA GLY A 15 -18.60 15.38 -5.54
C GLY A 15 -18.61 14.14 -4.65
N ARG A 16 -19.76 13.48 -4.53
CA ARG A 16 -19.85 12.15 -3.93
C ARG A 16 -18.70 11.28 -4.46
N PRO A 17 -18.04 10.45 -3.63
CA PRO A 17 -17.16 9.41 -4.13
C PRO A 17 -17.93 8.67 -5.22
N GLN A 18 -17.45 8.75 -6.45
CA GLN A 18 -18.07 8.08 -7.59
C GLN A 18 -18.22 6.60 -7.21
N GLN A 19 -19.44 6.08 -7.27
CA GLN A 19 -19.67 4.64 -7.08
C GLN A 19 -18.72 3.88 -8.03
N PRO A 20 -18.09 2.78 -7.57
CA PRO A 20 -17.13 2.07 -8.39
C PRO A 20 -17.84 1.67 -9.68
N ARG A 21 -17.38 2.23 -10.81
CA ARG A 21 -17.74 1.73 -12.16
C ARG A 21 -17.59 0.22 -12.10
N SER A 22 -18.53 -0.54 -12.63
CA SER A 22 -18.47 -2.01 -12.70
C SER A 22 -17.05 -2.42 -13.08
N GLN A 23 -16.26 -2.82 -12.09
CA GLN A 23 -14.82 -2.86 -12.27
C GLN A 23 -14.56 -4.19 -12.95
N THR A 24 -14.21 -4.13 -14.23
CA THR A 24 -13.61 -5.24 -14.96
C THR A 24 -12.51 -5.86 -14.09
N ALA A 25 -12.38 -7.19 -14.11
CA ALA A 25 -11.41 -7.92 -13.32
C ALA A 25 -10.04 -7.22 -13.28
N PHE A 26 -9.48 -7.05 -12.09
CA PHE A 26 -8.17 -6.42 -11.92
C PHE A 26 -7.12 -7.18 -12.73
N GLN A 27 -6.18 -6.45 -13.33
CA GLN A 27 -5.03 -7.01 -14.02
C GLN A 27 -3.81 -7.06 -13.10
N THR A 28 -3.75 -6.13 -12.15
CA THR A 28 -2.60 -5.96 -11.26
C THR A 28 -3.07 -5.74 -9.83
N VAL A 29 -2.27 -6.20 -8.87
CA VAL A 29 -2.45 -5.98 -7.44
C VAL A 29 -1.17 -5.37 -6.90
N GLU A 30 -1.28 -4.23 -6.24
CA GLU A 30 -0.22 -3.65 -5.42
C GLU A 30 -0.33 -4.25 -4.02
N ALA A 31 0.58 -5.16 -3.66
CA ALA A 31 0.57 -5.86 -2.39
C ALA A 31 1.69 -5.32 -1.51
N PHE A 32 1.34 -4.73 -0.36
CA PHE A 32 2.27 -3.94 0.44
C PHE A 32 2.03 -4.05 1.95
N VAL A 33 3.08 -3.72 2.71
CA VAL A 33 3.06 -3.44 4.14
C VAL A 33 3.31 -1.94 4.35
N ILE A 34 3.02 -1.44 5.56
CA ILE A 34 3.38 -0.08 5.96
C ILE A 34 4.60 -0.16 6.88
N ASP A 35 5.66 0.57 6.56
CA ASP A 35 6.86 0.65 7.39
C ASP A 35 6.68 1.59 8.60
N VAL A 36 7.71 1.68 9.45
CA VAL A 36 7.73 2.60 10.61
C VAL A 36 7.61 4.09 10.25
N ASN A 37 7.88 4.45 8.99
CA ASN A 37 7.77 5.82 8.49
C ASN A 37 6.39 6.10 7.86
N GLY A 38 5.49 5.12 7.84
CA GLY A 38 4.17 5.24 7.19
C GLY A 38 4.21 5.07 5.67
N VAL A 39 5.32 4.60 5.11
CA VAL A 39 5.51 4.43 3.66
C VAL A 39 5.08 3.02 3.24
N PRO A 40 4.22 2.87 2.21
CA PRO A 40 3.87 1.58 1.68
C PRO A 40 5.06 0.95 0.95
N ARG A 41 5.40 -0.29 1.31
CA ARG A 41 6.50 -1.06 0.70
C ARG A 41 6.02 -2.44 0.30
N GLY A 42 6.29 -2.82 -0.93
CA GLY A 42 5.65 -4.01 -1.49
C GLY A 42 6.04 -4.32 -2.92
N LYS A 43 5.23 -5.18 -3.54
CA LYS A 43 5.43 -5.66 -4.91
C LYS A 43 4.15 -5.46 -5.71
N TRP A 44 4.32 -5.10 -6.97
CA TRP A 44 3.26 -5.17 -7.96
C TRP A 44 3.21 -6.58 -8.52
N VAL A 45 2.07 -7.25 -8.36
CA VAL A 45 1.86 -8.61 -8.83
C VAL A 45 0.72 -8.65 -9.84
N PRO A 46 0.76 -9.54 -10.84
CA PRO A 46 -0.40 -9.76 -11.69
C PRO A 46 -1.55 -10.35 -10.86
N ALA A 47 -2.79 -10.12 -11.29
CA ALA A 47 -3.97 -10.48 -10.50
C ALA A 47 -4.16 -11.98 -10.26
N ASP A 48 -3.64 -12.84 -11.13
CA ASP A 48 -3.60 -14.29 -10.93
C ASP A 48 -2.67 -14.70 -9.78
N GLY A 49 -1.62 -13.91 -9.52
CA GLY A 49 -0.70 -14.02 -8.39
C GLY A 49 -1.36 -13.80 -7.02
N LEU A 50 -2.56 -13.20 -6.98
CA LEU A 50 -3.30 -13.02 -5.74
C LEU A 50 -3.61 -14.36 -5.04
N LYS A 51 -3.88 -15.43 -5.81
CA LYS A 51 -4.11 -16.77 -5.24
C LYS A 51 -2.92 -17.24 -4.42
N LYS A 52 -1.71 -16.99 -4.91
CA LYS A 52 -0.45 -17.32 -4.22
C LYS A 52 -0.24 -16.49 -2.97
N ILE A 53 -0.58 -15.20 -3.02
CA ILE A 53 -0.52 -14.34 -1.82
C ILE A 53 -1.46 -14.85 -0.73
N VAL A 54 -2.67 -15.26 -1.10
CA VAL A 54 -3.65 -15.80 -0.14
C VAL A 54 -3.20 -17.15 0.41
N SER A 55 -2.66 -18.04 -0.42
CA SER A 55 -2.31 -19.40 0.00
C SER A 55 -0.96 -19.50 0.73
N SER A 56 0.09 -18.89 0.17
CA SER A 56 1.48 -19.02 0.65
C SER A 56 2.06 -17.72 1.20
N GLY A 57 1.37 -16.59 1.05
CA GLY A 57 1.88 -15.28 1.45
C GLY A 57 2.84 -14.68 0.41
N LEU A 58 3.26 -13.45 0.66
CA LEU A 58 4.24 -12.72 -0.11
C LEU A 58 5.55 -12.61 0.69
N ARG A 59 6.69 -12.95 0.08
CA ARG A 59 7.99 -12.77 0.73
C ARG A 59 8.47 -11.32 0.59
N LEU A 60 8.77 -10.68 1.71
CA LEU A 60 9.41 -9.36 1.80
C LEU A 60 10.61 -9.40 2.74
N PRO A 61 11.67 -8.62 2.48
CA PRO A 61 12.79 -8.46 3.41
C PRO A 61 12.32 -7.91 4.77
N TYR A 62 12.92 -8.34 5.89
CA TYR A 62 12.62 -7.76 7.20
C TYR A 62 13.07 -6.30 7.28
N SER A 63 14.13 -5.90 6.57
CA SER A 63 14.59 -4.52 6.56
C SER A 63 13.56 -3.56 5.95
N ALA A 64 12.64 -4.07 5.11
CA ALA A 64 11.56 -3.28 4.53
C ALA A 64 10.63 -2.66 5.59
N PHE A 65 10.61 -3.14 6.83
CA PHE A 65 9.76 -2.58 7.88
C PHE A 65 10.39 -1.41 8.62
N ALA A 66 11.72 -1.33 8.67
CA ALA A 66 12.44 -0.30 9.44
C ALA A 66 13.64 0.32 8.71
N PRO A 67 13.50 0.76 7.45
CA PRO A 67 14.51 1.62 6.84
C PRO A 67 14.40 3.04 7.39
N ASP A 68 15.43 3.86 7.12
CA ASP A 68 15.34 5.31 7.34
C ASP A 68 14.35 5.97 6.36
N ILE A 69 14.11 7.27 6.56
CA ILE A 69 13.17 8.04 5.73
C ILE A 69 13.61 8.15 4.26
N TRP A 70 14.91 7.98 3.98
CA TRP A 70 15.47 7.95 2.63
C TRP A 70 15.45 6.56 2.00
N GLY A 71 15.02 5.54 2.76
CA GLY A 71 14.94 4.16 2.32
C GLY A 71 16.24 3.38 2.50
N ASN A 72 17.22 3.91 3.23
CA ASN A 72 18.42 3.15 3.55
C ASN A 72 18.16 2.18 4.69
N ASP A 73 18.85 1.06 4.59
CA ASP A 73 18.97 0.07 5.65
C ASP A 73 19.63 0.69 6.90
N VAL A 74 19.06 0.40 8.07
CA VAL A 74 19.57 0.89 9.38
C VAL A 74 20.11 -0.29 10.18
N PRO A 75 21.44 -0.53 10.21
CA PRO A 75 22.02 -1.69 10.89
C PRO A 75 21.68 -1.78 12.37
N ALA A 76 21.51 -0.63 13.04
CA ALA A 76 21.14 -0.55 14.45
C ALA A 76 19.78 -1.18 14.79
N THR A 77 18.91 -1.43 13.79
CA THR A 77 17.64 -2.14 13.97
C THR A 77 17.83 -3.62 14.28
N GLY A 78 18.99 -4.20 13.96
CA GLY A 78 19.26 -5.63 14.11
C GLY A 78 18.48 -6.52 13.13
N LEU A 79 17.70 -5.94 12.21
CA LEU A 79 16.94 -6.68 11.20
C LEU A 79 17.83 -7.17 10.06
N ILE A 80 18.96 -6.52 9.86
CA ILE A 80 19.95 -6.84 8.83
C ILE A 80 21.13 -7.52 9.51
N ARG A 81 21.39 -8.77 9.13
CA ARG A 81 22.52 -9.54 9.65
C ARG A 81 23.72 -9.38 8.71
N GLU A 82 24.92 -9.70 9.19
CA GLU A 82 26.13 -9.71 8.36
C GLU A 82 26.00 -10.66 7.15
N THR A 83 25.19 -11.71 7.27
CA THR A 83 24.87 -12.67 6.21
C THR A 83 23.77 -12.19 5.24
N GLY A 84 23.22 -11.00 5.44
CA GLY A 84 22.12 -10.43 4.65
C GLY A 84 20.81 -10.31 5.42
N ASP A 85 19.77 -9.89 4.69
CA ASP A 85 18.42 -9.75 5.22
C ASP A 85 17.61 -11.04 5.03
N ASN A 86 16.95 -11.45 6.11
CA ASN A 86 16.05 -12.60 6.05
C ASN A 86 14.71 -12.16 5.48
N ASP A 87 14.09 -13.02 4.69
CA ASP A 87 12.71 -12.76 4.26
C ASP A 87 11.72 -13.11 5.37
N CYS A 88 10.70 -12.28 5.49
CA CYS A 88 9.48 -12.60 6.22
C CYS A 88 8.37 -13.04 5.24
N THR A 89 7.43 -13.84 5.75
CA THR A 89 6.20 -14.17 5.01
C THR A 89 5.11 -13.16 5.40
N CYS A 90 4.59 -12.43 4.43
CA CYS A 90 3.50 -11.48 4.62
C CYS A 90 2.16 -12.08 4.18
N ARG A 91 1.16 -12.05 5.05
CA ARG A 91 -0.21 -12.54 4.81
C ARG A 91 -1.13 -11.37 4.49
N LEU A 92 -2.10 -11.61 3.61
CA LEU A 92 -3.17 -10.63 3.32
C LEU A 92 -3.99 -10.37 4.60
N VAL A 93 -4.15 -9.11 4.96
CA VAL A 93 -5.05 -8.73 6.05
C VAL A 93 -6.49 -8.97 5.60
N PRO A 94 -7.31 -9.73 6.36
CA PRO A 94 -8.68 -10.04 5.97
C PRO A 94 -9.51 -8.78 5.64
N GLY A 95 -10.18 -8.81 4.49
CA GLY A 95 -11.03 -7.70 4.02
C GLY A 95 -10.27 -6.43 3.56
N ARG A 96 -8.94 -6.48 3.42
CA ARG A 96 -8.10 -5.34 2.99
C ARG A 96 -7.55 -5.46 1.56
N LEU A 97 -8.22 -6.25 0.72
CA LEU A 97 -8.10 -6.17 -0.73
C LEU A 97 -9.16 -5.20 -1.26
N LYS A 98 -8.74 -4.08 -1.87
CA LYS A 98 -9.66 -3.02 -2.35
C LYS A 98 -9.23 -2.51 -3.74
N PRO A 99 -10.17 -2.08 -4.60
CA PRO A 99 -9.82 -1.35 -5.82
C PRO A 99 -9.00 -0.10 -5.49
N ALA A 100 -8.01 0.23 -6.32
CA ALA A 100 -7.31 1.51 -6.27
C ALA A 100 -7.89 2.45 -7.34
N PRO A 101 -8.88 3.31 -7.01
CA PRO A 101 -9.65 4.06 -8.02
C PRO A 101 -8.84 5.07 -8.83
N TRP A 102 -7.65 5.45 -8.35
CA TRP A 102 -6.70 6.32 -9.06
C TRP A 102 -5.79 5.55 -10.05
N LEU A 103 -5.84 4.22 -10.06
CA LEU A 103 -5.03 3.37 -10.94
C LEU A 103 -5.94 2.56 -11.88
N LYS A 104 -5.48 2.35 -13.12
CA LYS A 104 -6.23 1.59 -14.12
C LYS A 104 -6.12 0.09 -13.83
N ASN A 105 -7.26 -0.58 -13.68
CA ASN A 105 -7.36 -2.04 -13.49
C ASN A 105 -6.51 -2.59 -12.33
N THR A 106 -6.28 -1.79 -11.28
CA THR A 106 -5.42 -2.18 -10.15
C THR A 106 -6.22 -2.29 -8.86
N ALA A 107 -5.90 -3.30 -8.07
CA ALA A 107 -6.31 -3.39 -6.66
C ALA A 107 -5.10 -3.21 -5.73
N GLN A 108 -5.37 -2.85 -4.49
CA GLN A 108 -4.42 -2.74 -3.41
C GLN A 108 -4.71 -3.80 -2.35
N ALA A 109 -3.66 -4.45 -1.86
CA ALA A 109 -3.71 -5.51 -0.87
C ALA A 109 -2.79 -5.16 0.32
N LEU A 110 -3.39 -4.84 1.46
CA LEU A 110 -2.63 -4.63 2.71
C LEU A 110 -2.22 -5.98 3.28
N LEU A 111 -0.93 -6.14 3.56
CA LEU A 111 -0.35 -7.33 4.15
C LEU A 111 0.12 -7.06 5.59
N THR A 112 0.36 -8.14 6.33
CA THR A 112 0.96 -8.14 7.66
C THR A 112 1.95 -9.30 7.80
N VAL A 113 2.97 -9.17 8.65
CA VAL A 113 3.97 -10.21 8.88
C VAL A 113 3.31 -11.41 9.57
N GLU A 114 3.49 -12.59 9.00
CA GLU A 114 3.11 -13.84 9.64
C GLU A 114 4.01 -14.12 10.84
N GLY A 115 3.40 -14.48 11.97
CA GLY A 115 4.14 -14.84 13.17
C GLY A 115 4.57 -13.64 14.03
N PHE A 116 4.23 -12.40 13.66
CA PHE A 116 4.29 -11.27 14.58
C PHE A 116 3.05 -11.29 15.49
N ALA A 117 2.99 -12.31 16.35
CA ALA A 117 2.16 -12.24 17.55
C ALA A 117 2.93 -11.34 18.53
N GLY A 118 2.37 -10.16 18.80
CA GLY A 118 2.94 -9.21 19.77
C GLY A 118 3.06 -9.78 21.17
#